data_AF-A0A661M5N4-F1
#
_entry.id   AF-A0A661M5N4-F1
#
_cell.length_a   1.000
_cell.length_b   1.000
_cell.length_c   1.000
_cell.angle_alpha   90.00
_cell.angle_beta   90.00
_cell.angle_gamma   90.00
#
_symmetry.space_group_name_H-M   'P 1'
#
loop_
_entity.id
_entity.type
_entity.pdbx_description
1 polymer ?
#
loop_
_entity_poly.entity_id
_entity_poly.type
_entity_poly.pdbx_seq_one_letter_code
_entity_poly.pdbx_strand_id
1 'polypeptide(L)'
;MYIGDRIRMFRQLMGWTQQYAGALLGLKQRSYARLETARRTVAYQERIKDFAMLIGVRSAYLLYGAPPAIAKGWLYYELPPRNLRPEKARITPKALNDLRYTINELFPQFLWEHSVKTYSVGQVSEELRYYNYPIAPEATLTIKASREFIEQLDLVSEKVSLTLEKKVSINDIGEVSEGMNPDDAQTLVKLYSALGIKLWADFLEEFKDVQEKLHSRQDEVEAKALRRLCMMILDLGVDPADVWKEL
;
A
#
# COMPACT_ATOMS: atom_id res chain seq x y z
N MET A 1 18.59 -5.09 -1.91
CA MET A 1 18.24 -4.14 -0.83
C MET A 1 18.72 -4.64 0.53
N TYR A 2 19.06 -3.75 1.49
CA TYR A 2 19.33 -4.17 2.89
C TYR A 2 18.05 -4.17 3.75
N ILE A 3 18.11 -4.81 4.92
CA ILE A 3 17.02 -4.85 5.92
C ILE A 3 16.51 -3.44 6.24
N GLY A 4 17.41 -2.53 6.63
CA GLY A 4 17.07 -1.16 6.97
C GLY A 4 16.47 -0.35 5.81
N ASP A 5 16.77 -0.72 4.56
CA ASP A 5 16.20 -0.06 3.38
C ASP A 5 14.78 -0.54 3.08
N ARG A 6 14.47 -1.84 3.22
CA ARG A 6 13.09 -2.37 3.10
C ARG A 6 12.17 -1.70 4.11
N ILE A 7 12.63 -1.58 5.36
CA ILE A 7 11.89 -0.92 6.44
C ILE A 7 11.67 0.56 6.12
N ARG A 8 12.71 1.26 5.64
CA ARG A 8 12.62 2.68 5.24
C ARG A 8 11.62 2.90 4.11
N MET A 9 11.66 2.04 3.09
CA MET A 9 10.76 2.07 1.93
C MET A 9 9.30 1.97 2.39
N PHE A 10 8.93 0.90 3.11
CA PHE A 10 7.55 0.74 3.58
C PHE A 10 7.11 1.84 4.55
N ARG A 11 7.98 2.30 5.47
CA ARG A 11 7.66 3.43 6.35
C ARG A 11 7.34 4.70 5.53
N GLN A 12 8.11 4.97 4.47
CA GLN A 12 7.91 6.17 3.65
C GLN A 12 6.68 6.04 2.73
N LEU A 13 6.38 4.86 2.21
CA LEU A 13 5.12 4.58 1.50
C LEU A 13 3.88 4.71 2.42
N MET A 14 3.99 4.41 3.71
CA MET A 14 2.96 4.69 4.72
C MET A 14 2.90 6.17 5.16
N GLY A 15 3.81 7.02 4.69
CA GLY A 15 3.92 8.42 5.10
C GLY A 15 4.31 8.63 6.56
N TRP A 16 4.91 7.63 7.21
CA TRP A 16 5.24 7.65 8.64
C TRP A 16 6.60 8.29 8.89
N THR A 17 6.73 9.08 9.96
CA THR A 17 8.05 9.57 10.41
C THR A 17 8.78 8.50 11.23
N GLN A 18 10.12 8.56 11.32
CA GLN A 18 10.91 7.70 12.22
C GLN A 18 10.49 7.85 13.70
N GLN A 19 9.91 8.99 14.09
CA GLN A 19 9.40 9.22 15.44
C GLN A 19 8.06 8.48 15.65
N TYR A 20 7.15 8.55 14.67
CA TYR A 20 5.86 7.87 14.72
C TYR A 20 6.01 6.35 14.64
N ALA A 21 6.75 5.85 13.65
CA ALA A 21 7.05 4.42 13.52
C ALA A 21 7.88 3.90 14.71
N GLY A 22 8.73 4.74 15.30
CA GLY A 22 9.38 4.45 16.58
C GLY A 22 8.38 4.25 17.70
N ALA A 23 7.43 5.18 17.88
CA ALA A 23 6.42 5.11 18.93
C ALA A 23 5.53 3.85 18.82
N LEU A 24 5.11 3.47 17.60
CA LEU A 24 4.36 2.23 17.36
C LEU A 24 5.10 0.96 17.83
N LEU A 25 6.44 0.95 17.77
CA LEU A 25 7.30 -0.15 18.20
C LEU A 25 7.81 -0.03 19.66
N GLY A 26 7.34 0.96 20.42
CA GLY A 26 7.88 1.28 21.75
C GLY A 26 9.34 1.76 21.73
N LEU A 27 9.82 2.28 20.59
CA LEU A 27 11.20 2.72 20.38
C LEU A 27 11.32 4.25 20.34
N LYS A 28 12.39 4.78 20.98
CA LYS A 28 12.80 6.17 20.77
C LYS A 28 13.26 6.36 19.32
N GLN A 29 13.03 7.53 18.72
CA GLN A 29 13.39 7.85 17.32
C GLN A 29 14.85 7.47 16.97
N ARG A 30 15.82 7.76 17.85
CA ARG A 30 17.24 7.40 17.65
C ARG A 30 17.48 5.88 17.59
N SER A 31 16.65 5.07 18.24
CA SER A 31 16.70 3.60 18.16
C SER A 31 16.08 3.10 16.86
N TYR A 32 14.94 3.67 16.44
CA TYR A 32 14.33 3.35 15.14
C TYR A 32 15.26 3.71 13.97
N ALA A 33 15.93 4.86 14.02
CA ALA A 33 16.91 5.27 13.02
C ALA A 33 18.11 4.29 12.90
N ARG A 34 18.50 3.62 13.98
CA ARG A 34 19.53 2.55 13.92
C ARG A 34 19.01 1.29 13.22
N LEU A 35 17.75 0.94 13.46
CA LEU A 35 17.06 -0.17 12.80
C LEU A 35 16.91 0.07 11.28
N GLU A 36 16.68 1.32 10.84
CA GLU A 36 16.78 1.71 9.41
C GLU A 36 18.20 1.70 8.82
N THR A 37 19.24 1.51 9.63
CA THR A 37 20.63 1.31 9.18
C THR A 37 21.13 -0.12 9.38
N ALA A 38 20.26 -1.04 9.82
CA ALA A 38 20.62 -2.41 10.11
C ALA A 38 21.02 -3.19 8.83
N ARG A 39 22.22 -3.79 8.87
CA ARG A 39 22.74 -4.72 7.85
C ARG A 39 22.79 -6.18 8.32
N ARG A 40 22.39 -6.47 9.56
CA ARG A 40 22.38 -7.82 10.18
C ARG A 40 21.09 -7.97 11.00
N THR A 41 20.54 -9.19 11.04
CA THR A 41 19.22 -9.51 11.59
C THR A 41 19.15 -9.47 13.12
N VAL A 42 20.10 -10.14 13.79
CA VAL A 42 19.97 -10.61 15.19
C VAL A 42 19.54 -9.53 16.20
N ALA A 43 20.12 -8.33 16.13
CA ALA A 43 19.92 -7.30 17.17
C ALA A 43 18.54 -6.63 17.17
N TYR A 44 17.74 -6.84 16.11
CA TYR A 44 16.45 -6.16 15.92
C TYR A 44 15.31 -7.10 15.50
N GLN A 45 15.54 -8.41 15.46
CA GLN A 45 14.66 -9.38 14.80
C GLN A 45 13.19 -9.27 15.20
N GLU A 46 12.87 -9.31 16.50
CA GLU A 46 11.48 -9.20 16.98
C GLU A 46 10.84 -7.84 16.65
N ARG A 47 11.61 -6.74 16.78
CA ARG A 47 11.14 -5.39 16.39
C ARG A 47 10.96 -5.22 14.88
N ILE A 48 11.51 -6.11 14.08
CA ILE A 48 11.27 -6.19 12.63
C ILE A 48 10.00 -7.01 12.35
N LYS A 49 9.71 -8.08 13.10
CA LYS A 49 8.41 -8.78 13.04
C LYS A 49 7.25 -7.86 13.44
N ASP A 50 7.41 -7.17 14.57
CA ASP A 50 6.44 -6.17 15.07
C ASP A 50 6.11 -5.14 13.97
N PHE A 51 7.14 -4.66 13.26
CA PHE A 51 6.98 -3.72 12.15
C PHE A 51 6.32 -4.37 10.93
N ALA A 52 6.69 -5.62 10.60
CA ALA A 52 6.13 -6.39 9.49
C ALA A 52 4.61 -6.57 9.64
N MET A 53 4.17 -6.98 10.83
CA MET A 53 2.76 -7.06 11.23
C MET A 53 2.04 -5.70 11.08
N LEU A 54 2.64 -4.61 11.54
CA LEU A 54 2.05 -3.26 11.46
C LEU A 54 1.89 -2.71 10.03
N ILE A 55 2.59 -3.27 9.03
CA ILE A 55 2.49 -2.87 7.62
C ILE A 55 1.85 -3.94 6.71
N GLY A 56 1.43 -5.08 7.26
CA GLY A 56 0.85 -6.19 6.50
C GLY A 56 1.85 -6.90 5.58
N VAL A 57 3.11 -7.07 6.00
CA VAL A 57 4.19 -7.72 5.23
C VAL A 57 4.80 -8.86 6.04
N ARG A 58 5.20 -9.94 5.37
CA ARG A 58 5.84 -11.12 5.99
C ARG A 58 7.23 -10.76 6.51
N SER A 59 7.56 -11.08 7.77
CA SER A 59 8.84 -10.66 8.36
C SER A 59 10.06 -11.25 7.64
N ALA A 60 9.90 -12.43 7.05
CA ALA A 60 10.91 -13.09 6.23
C ALA A 60 11.39 -12.24 5.04
N TYR A 61 10.50 -11.45 4.42
CA TYR A 61 10.89 -10.53 3.35
C TYR A 61 11.74 -9.36 3.91
N LEU A 62 11.34 -8.77 5.03
CA LEU A 62 12.10 -7.67 5.65
C LEU A 62 13.49 -8.15 6.13
N LEU A 63 13.53 -9.26 6.89
CA LEU A 63 14.72 -9.82 7.53
C LEU A 63 15.74 -10.39 6.54
N TYR A 64 15.28 -11.12 5.53
CA TYR A 64 16.16 -11.92 4.65
C TYR A 64 16.11 -11.49 3.18
N GLY A 65 15.09 -10.73 2.77
CA GLY A 65 14.84 -10.45 1.36
C GLY A 65 14.22 -11.61 0.61
N ALA A 66 13.63 -12.57 1.31
CA ALA A 66 12.94 -13.71 0.70
C ALA A 66 11.56 -13.27 0.19
N PRO A 67 11.32 -13.21 -1.14
CA PRO A 67 10.01 -12.86 -1.68
C PRO A 67 9.01 -14.01 -1.52
N PRO A 68 7.70 -13.75 -1.68
CA PRO A 68 7.10 -12.43 -1.81
C PRO A 68 6.84 -11.76 -0.45
N ALA A 69 6.71 -10.43 -0.45
CA ALA A 69 6.37 -9.60 0.71
C ALA A 69 5.02 -10.00 1.34
N ILE A 70 4.07 -10.45 0.53
CA ILE A 70 2.82 -11.09 0.91
C ILE A 70 2.57 -12.28 -0.02
N ALA A 71 2.01 -13.38 0.49
CA ALA A 71 1.77 -14.57 -0.33
C ALA A 71 0.53 -14.42 -1.23
N LYS A 72 -0.49 -13.73 -0.73
CA LYS A 72 -1.81 -13.54 -1.33
C LYS A 72 -2.34 -12.14 -1.04
N GLY A 73 -3.30 -11.66 -1.81
CA GLY A 73 -4.00 -10.40 -1.55
C GLY A 73 -3.25 -9.22 -2.12
N TRP A 74 -2.97 -8.21 -1.31
CA TRP A 74 -2.44 -6.95 -1.82
C TRP A 74 -1.75 -6.03 -0.82
N LEU A 75 -0.94 -5.13 -1.37
CA LEU A 75 -0.38 -3.98 -0.67
C LEU A 75 -0.84 -2.70 -1.40
N TYR A 76 -1.39 -1.73 -0.66
CA TYR A 76 -1.87 -0.46 -1.22
C TYR A 76 -1.15 0.74 -0.63
N TYR A 77 -0.66 1.61 -1.50
CA TYR A 77 -0.02 2.87 -1.11
C TYR A 77 -0.54 4.04 -1.95
N GLU A 78 -0.62 5.21 -1.33
CA GLU A 78 -0.96 6.46 -2.00
C GLU A 78 0.29 7.34 -2.09
N LEU A 79 0.50 8.02 -3.21
CA LEU A 79 1.59 8.97 -3.44
C LEU A 79 1.01 10.34 -3.85
N PRO A 80 1.24 11.41 -3.06
CA PRO A 80 1.82 11.39 -1.72
C PRO A 80 0.90 10.68 -0.70
N PRO A 81 1.47 9.99 0.31
CA PRO A 81 0.68 9.39 1.39
C PRO A 81 -0.18 10.44 2.09
N ARG A 82 -1.35 10.05 2.62
CA ARG A 82 -2.31 10.99 3.25
C ARG A 82 -1.75 11.83 4.39
N ASN A 83 -0.62 11.46 4.99
CA ASN A 83 0.05 12.23 6.05
C ASN A 83 1.11 13.22 5.54
N LEU A 84 1.33 13.24 4.22
CA LEU A 84 2.23 14.12 3.47
C LEU A 84 1.49 14.91 2.37
N ARG A 85 0.15 15.08 2.49
CA ARG A 85 -0.66 15.91 1.59
C ARG A 85 -0.69 17.39 2.03
N PRO A 86 -0.76 18.38 1.11
CA PRO A 86 -0.53 19.79 1.45
C PRO A 86 -1.52 20.39 2.45
N GLU A 87 -2.78 19.93 2.43
CA GLU A 87 -3.82 20.36 3.39
C GLU A 87 -3.45 20.09 4.85
N LYS A 88 -2.57 19.11 5.11
CA LYS A 88 -1.98 18.91 6.44
C LYS A 88 -0.76 19.82 6.57
N ALA A 89 -0.97 20.94 7.26
CA ALA A 89 -0.14 22.16 7.32
C ALA A 89 1.35 22.05 7.78
N ARG A 90 1.96 20.85 7.78
CA ARG A 90 3.39 20.62 8.05
C ARG A 90 4.00 19.50 7.19
N ILE A 91 3.78 19.50 5.86
CA ILE A 91 4.77 18.86 4.98
C ILE A 91 6.12 19.56 5.23
N THR A 92 7.15 18.80 5.55
CA THR A 92 8.53 19.28 5.40
C THR A 92 9.03 18.88 4.01
N PRO A 93 9.67 19.76 3.22
CA PRO A 93 10.21 19.40 1.90
C PRO A 93 11.14 18.18 1.96
N LYS A 94 11.83 17.97 3.09
CA LYS A 94 12.58 16.75 3.38
C LYS A 94 11.72 15.48 3.23
N ALA A 95 10.51 15.43 3.76
CA ALA A 95 9.67 14.22 3.72
C ALA A 95 9.26 13.83 2.29
N LEU A 96 9.03 14.81 1.42
CA LEU A 96 8.82 14.55 -0.01
C LEU A 96 10.12 14.11 -0.71
N ASN A 97 11.26 14.74 -0.42
CA ASN A 97 12.55 14.32 -0.99
C ASN A 97 12.95 12.90 -0.54
N ASP A 98 12.74 12.58 0.74
CA ASP A 98 12.90 11.25 1.34
C ASP A 98 12.02 10.20 0.63
N LEU A 99 10.76 10.56 0.28
CA LEU A 99 9.84 9.70 -0.47
C LEU A 99 10.26 9.53 -1.94
N ARG A 100 10.63 10.63 -2.62
CA ARG A 100 11.14 10.63 -4.01
C ARG A 100 12.41 9.77 -4.12
N TYR A 101 13.30 9.79 -3.12
CA TYR A 101 14.43 8.86 -3.04
C TYR A 101 13.97 7.39 -2.92
N THR A 102 12.99 7.10 -2.07
CA THR A 102 12.43 5.74 -1.94
C THR A 102 11.82 5.24 -3.25
N ILE A 103 11.08 6.08 -3.98
CA ILE A 103 10.50 5.75 -5.28
C ILE A 103 11.60 5.53 -6.32
N ASN A 104 12.62 6.39 -6.38
CA ASN A 104 13.63 6.31 -7.42
C ASN A 104 14.68 5.21 -7.18
N GLU A 105 15.01 4.86 -5.93
CA GLU A 105 16.15 3.96 -5.62
C GLU A 105 15.82 2.71 -4.82
N LEU A 106 14.75 2.69 -4.00
CA LEU A 106 14.39 1.51 -3.20
C LEU A 106 13.26 0.70 -3.86
N PHE A 107 12.24 1.36 -4.39
CA PHE A 107 11.13 0.70 -5.07
C PHE A 107 11.55 -0.11 -6.32
N PRO A 108 12.52 0.32 -7.15
CA PRO A 108 13.12 -0.53 -8.18
C PRO A 108 13.69 -1.81 -7.60
N GLN A 109 14.46 -1.74 -6.51
CA GLN A 109 15.04 -2.93 -5.88
C GLN A 109 13.96 -3.87 -5.33
N PHE A 110 12.85 -3.33 -4.83
CA PHE A 110 11.70 -4.14 -4.43
C PHE A 110 11.10 -4.90 -5.63
N LEU A 111 10.90 -4.24 -6.78
CA LEU A 111 10.38 -4.88 -7.99
C LEU A 111 11.34 -5.95 -8.54
N TRP A 112 12.65 -5.69 -8.49
CA TRP A 112 13.69 -6.68 -8.83
C TRP A 112 13.71 -7.87 -7.85
N GLU A 113 13.60 -7.64 -6.54
CA GLU A 113 13.54 -8.72 -5.52
C GLU A 113 12.29 -9.60 -5.67
N HIS A 114 11.18 -9.04 -6.15
CA HIS A 114 9.96 -9.80 -6.50
C HIS A 114 9.98 -10.38 -7.92
N SER A 115 11.06 -10.17 -8.68
CA SER A 115 11.21 -10.60 -10.07
C SER A 115 10.10 -10.10 -11.02
N VAL A 116 9.46 -8.96 -10.71
CA VAL A 116 8.38 -8.36 -11.51
C VAL A 116 8.87 -8.14 -12.95
N LYS A 117 8.05 -8.53 -13.94
CA LYS A 117 8.33 -8.34 -15.39
C LYS A 117 7.28 -7.51 -16.10
N THR A 118 6.09 -7.42 -15.51
CA THR A 118 4.93 -6.77 -16.12
C THR A 118 4.25 -5.85 -15.12
N TYR A 119 3.43 -4.94 -15.62
CA TYR A 119 2.57 -4.07 -14.80
C TYR A 119 1.33 -3.65 -15.59
N SER A 120 0.30 -3.23 -14.87
CA SER A 120 -0.96 -2.73 -15.44
C SER A 120 -1.34 -1.36 -14.87
N VAL A 121 -1.77 -0.45 -15.75
CA VAL A 121 -2.04 0.96 -15.45
C VAL A 121 -3.53 1.27 -15.59
N GLY A 122 -4.13 1.85 -14.54
CA GLY A 122 -5.46 2.45 -14.58
C GLY A 122 -5.37 3.97 -14.55
N GLN A 123 -5.70 4.64 -15.64
CA GLN A 123 -5.76 6.10 -15.71
C GLN A 123 -7.20 6.58 -15.44
N VAL A 124 -7.32 7.47 -14.44
CA VAL A 124 -8.60 8.04 -13.97
C VAL A 124 -8.74 9.50 -14.44
N SER A 125 -7.63 10.23 -14.51
CA SER A 125 -7.56 11.54 -15.15
C SER A 125 -6.12 11.82 -15.59
N GLU A 126 -5.78 13.05 -15.99
CA GLU A 126 -4.37 13.47 -16.10
C GLU A 126 -3.71 13.60 -14.73
N GLU A 127 -4.49 13.93 -13.69
CA GLU A 127 -4.02 14.14 -12.32
C GLU A 127 -3.86 12.84 -11.51
N LEU A 128 -4.53 11.75 -11.92
CA LEU A 128 -4.65 10.54 -11.11
C LEU A 128 -4.50 9.24 -11.92
N ARG A 129 -3.57 8.39 -11.48
CA ARG A 129 -3.24 7.09 -12.09
C ARG A 129 -2.96 6.03 -11.03
N TYR A 130 -3.32 4.79 -11.33
CA TYR A 130 -3.09 3.60 -10.51
C TYR A 130 -2.11 2.67 -11.24
N TYR A 131 -1.06 2.24 -10.54
CA TYR A 131 -0.05 1.29 -11.03
C TYR A 131 -0.18 -0.02 -10.27
N ASN A 132 -0.14 -1.14 -10.97
CA ASN A 132 -0.37 -2.46 -10.39
C ASN A 132 0.74 -3.41 -10.82
N TYR A 133 1.46 -3.91 -9.82
CA TYR A 133 2.64 -4.76 -9.99
C TYR A 133 2.33 -6.15 -9.39
N PRO A 134 2.29 -7.23 -10.19
CA PRO A 134 2.14 -8.59 -9.68
C PRO A 134 3.43 -8.99 -8.95
N ILE A 135 3.38 -9.05 -7.62
CA ILE A 135 4.53 -9.36 -6.75
C ILE A 135 4.55 -10.83 -6.30
N ALA A 136 3.44 -11.54 -6.46
CA ALA A 136 3.32 -12.99 -6.41
C ALA A 136 2.18 -13.46 -7.33
N PRO A 137 2.04 -14.76 -7.63
CA PRO A 137 0.93 -15.28 -8.46
C PRO A 137 -0.47 -14.96 -7.92
N GLU A 138 -0.62 -14.81 -6.60
CA GLU A 138 -1.88 -14.42 -5.94
C GLU A 138 -1.81 -13.04 -5.24
N ALA A 139 -0.76 -12.23 -5.49
CA ALA A 139 -0.55 -10.98 -4.78
C ALA A 139 -0.09 -9.80 -5.66
N THR A 140 -0.76 -8.65 -5.48
CA THR A 140 -0.53 -7.43 -6.27
C THR A 140 -0.18 -6.25 -5.35
N LEU A 141 0.87 -5.49 -5.70
CA LEU A 141 1.09 -4.17 -5.11
C LEU A 141 0.45 -3.10 -6.00
N THR A 142 -0.44 -2.30 -5.42
CA THR A 142 -1.16 -1.21 -6.09
C THR A 142 -0.71 0.13 -5.53
N ILE A 143 -0.29 1.05 -6.41
CA ILE A 143 0.02 2.44 -6.05
C ILE A 143 -0.97 3.38 -6.71
N LYS A 144 -1.69 4.17 -5.90
CA LYS A 144 -2.44 5.35 -6.34
C LYS A 144 -1.51 6.55 -6.36
N ALA A 145 -1.20 7.09 -7.54
CA ALA A 145 -0.28 8.21 -7.71
C ALA A 145 -0.97 9.47 -8.25
N SER A 146 -0.72 10.60 -7.60
CA SER A 146 -1.01 11.93 -8.15
C SER A 146 0.03 12.33 -9.21
N ARG A 147 -0.32 13.33 -10.04
CA ARG A 147 0.53 13.91 -11.09
C ARG A 147 1.99 14.10 -10.74
N GLU A 148 2.30 14.61 -9.54
CA GLU A 148 3.68 14.89 -9.11
C GLU A 148 4.57 13.63 -8.92
N PHE A 149 3.97 12.43 -8.95
CA PHE A 149 4.65 11.13 -8.86
C PHE A 149 4.45 10.22 -10.09
N ILE A 150 3.53 10.55 -11.01
CA ILE A 150 3.26 9.76 -12.23
C ILE A 150 4.54 9.58 -13.07
N GLU A 151 5.22 10.68 -13.40
CA GLU A 151 6.47 10.65 -14.18
C GLU A 151 7.54 9.77 -13.51
N GLN A 152 7.61 9.78 -12.18
CA GLN A 152 8.59 8.98 -11.45
C GLN A 152 8.29 7.49 -11.49
N LEU A 153 7.01 7.08 -11.46
CA LEU A 153 6.63 5.68 -11.58
C LEU A 153 6.73 5.16 -13.02
N ASP A 154 6.51 6.02 -14.02
CA ASP A 154 6.79 5.72 -15.42
C ASP A 154 8.30 5.47 -15.60
N LEU A 155 9.15 6.40 -15.16
CA LEU A 155 10.62 6.26 -15.17
C LEU A 155 11.14 5.05 -14.36
N VAL A 156 10.50 4.69 -13.24
CA VAL A 156 10.84 3.46 -12.50
C VAL A 156 10.53 2.21 -13.33
N SER A 157 9.38 2.20 -14.00
CA SER A 157 8.94 1.06 -14.82
C SER A 157 9.85 0.88 -16.04
N GLU A 158 10.37 1.96 -16.62
CA GLU A 158 11.44 1.95 -17.62
C GLU A 158 12.80 1.50 -17.05
N LYS A 159 13.23 2.07 -15.91
CA LYS A 159 14.50 1.76 -15.21
C LYS A 159 14.64 0.28 -14.83
N VAL A 160 13.53 -0.43 -14.65
CA VAL A 160 13.51 -1.90 -14.40
C VAL A 160 12.94 -2.71 -15.57
N SER A 161 12.71 -2.07 -16.71
CA SER A 161 12.33 -2.67 -18.00
C SER A 161 11.06 -3.54 -17.95
N LEU A 162 10.01 -3.03 -17.29
CA LEU A 162 8.72 -3.71 -17.23
C LEU A 162 7.95 -3.60 -18.55
N THR A 163 7.29 -4.68 -18.93
CA THR A 163 6.31 -4.65 -20.03
C THR A 163 4.94 -4.22 -19.51
N LEU A 164 4.35 -3.19 -20.13
CA LEU A 164 2.98 -2.77 -19.83
C LEU A 164 1.99 -3.79 -20.44
N GLU A 165 1.38 -4.64 -19.60
CA GLU A 165 0.38 -5.63 -20.03
C GLU A 165 -0.92 -4.97 -20.47
N LYS A 166 -1.37 -3.98 -19.68
CA LYS A 166 -2.68 -3.36 -19.85
C LYS A 166 -2.66 -1.91 -19.43
N LYS A 167 -3.22 -1.04 -20.28
CA LYS A 167 -3.67 0.29 -19.88
C LYS A 167 -5.18 0.37 -19.99
N VAL A 168 -5.84 0.75 -18.91
CA VAL A 168 -7.26 1.10 -18.85
C VAL A 168 -7.34 2.60 -18.65
N SER A 169 -8.18 3.28 -19.43
CA SER A 169 -8.59 4.66 -19.15
C SER A 169 -10.10 4.67 -18.89
N ILE A 170 -10.55 5.42 -17.89
CA ILE A 170 -11.97 5.71 -17.66
C ILE A 170 -12.12 7.23 -17.75
N ASN A 171 -12.79 7.71 -18.79
CA ASN A 171 -12.80 9.13 -19.15
C ASN A 171 -13.98 9.92 -18.57
N ASP A 172 -15.02 9.24 -18.05
CA ASP A 172 -16.26 9.83 -17.56
C ASP A 172 -16.23 10.02 -16.03
N ILE A 173 -15.35 10.90 -15.54
CA ILE A 173 -15.14 11.10 -14.10
C ILE A 173 -15.00 12.60 -13.78
N GLY A 174 -15.92 13.13 -12.95
CA GLY A 174 -15.80 14.48 -12.38
C GLY A 174 -14.69 14.57 -11.33
N GLU A 175 -14.52 15.74 -10.70
CA GLU A 175 -13.45 15.93 -9.71
C GLU A 175 -13.65 15.04 -8.46
N VAL A 176 -12.83 14.00 -8.34
CA VAL A 176 -12.78 13.07 -7.21
C VAL A 176 -12.21 13.80 -5.98
N SER A 177 -13.10 14.41 -5.20
CA SER A 177 -12.79 15.23 -4.02
C SER A 177 -12.72 14.40 -2.72
N GLU A 178 -12.21 14.98 -1.62
CA GLU A 178 -12.06 14.24 -0.36
C GLU A 178 -13.40 14.05 0.37
N GLY A 179 -13.86 12.80 0.39
CA GLY A 179 -15.07 12.37 1.08
C GLY A 179 -15.85 11.42 0.17
N MET A 180 -15.55 10.12 0.25
CA MET A 180 -16.00 9.08 -0.69
C MET A 180 -17.48 9.23 -1.05
N ASN A 181 -17.75 9.74 -2.25
CA ASN A 181 -19.09 9.70 -2.84
C ASN A 181 -19.37 8.25 -3.25
N PRO A 182 -20.57 7.69 -3.01
CA PRO A 182 -20.95 6.37 -3.51
C PRO A 182 -20.79 6.14 -5.03
N ASP A 183 -20.60 7.20 -5.82
CA ASP A 183 -20.22 7.16 -7.25
C ASP A 183 -18.71 6.93 -7.47
N ASP A 184 -17.84 7.46 -6.60
CA ASP A 184 -16.39 7.21 -6.63
C ASP A 184 -16.12 5.72 -6.39
N ALA A 185 -16.84 5.13 -5.43
CA ALA A 185 -16.73 3.71 -5.12
C ALA A 185 -17.05 2.85 -6.36
N GLN A 186 -18.15 3.13 -7.06
CA GLN A 186 -18.52 2.38 -8.26
C GLN A 186 -17.57 2.64 -9.44
N THR A 187 -16.92 3.79 -9.47
CA THR A 187 -15.85 4.12 -10.43
C THR A 187 -14.58 3.33 -10.15
N LEU A 188 -14.20 3.15 -8.88
CA LEU A 188 -13.10 2.27 -8.46
C LEU A 188 -13.42 0.80 -8.70
N VAL A 189 -14.66 0.35 -8.47
CA VAL A 189 -15.13 -1.01 -8.83
C VAL A 189 -14.94 -1.29 -10.32
N LYS A 190 -15.36 -0.36 -11.19
CA LYS A 190 -15.11 -0.45 -12.65
C LYS A 190 -13.62 -0.50 -12.98
N LEU A 191 -12.81 0.37 -12.37
CA LEU A 191 -11.37 0.45 -12.60
C LEU A 191 -10.66 -0.86 -12.22
N TYR A 192 -10.88 -1.35 -11.00
CA TYR A 192 -10.26 -2.57 -10.50
C TYR A 192 -10.76 -3.81 -11.24
N SER A 193 -12.05 -3.89 -11.59
CA SER A 193 -12.59 -4.92 -12.49
C SER A 193 -11.86 -4.94 -13.84
N ALA A 194 -11.74 -3.77 -14.48
CA ALA A 194 -11.09 -3.63 -15.77
C ALA A 194 -9.58 -3.94 -15.72
N LEU A 195 -8.93 -3.70 -14.59
CA LEU A 195 -7.54 -4.08 -14.33
C LEU A 195 -7.35 -5.56 -13.94
N GLY A 196 -8.42 -6.34 -13.84
CA GLY A 196 -8.37 -7.76 -13.42
C GLY A 196 -8.27 -7.98 -11.91
N ILE A 197 -8.31 -6.90 -11.11
CA ILE A 197 -8.13 -6.90 -9.66
C ILE A 197 -9.48 -7.16 -8.96
N LYS A 198 -10.14 -8.26 -9.33
CA LYS A 198 -11.54 -8.54 -8.98
C LYS A 198 -11.83 -8.46 -7.48
N LEU A 199 -10.89 -8.89 -6.63
CA LEU A 199 -11.05 -8.89 -5.17
C LEU A 199 -11.40 -7.50 -4.59
N TRP A 200 -10.96 -6.39 -5.21
CA TRP A 200 -11.37 -5.03 -4.81
C TRP A 200 -12.66 -4.55 -5.43
N ALA A 201 -13.00 -5.03 -6.62
CA ALA A 201 -14.31 -4.75 -7.19
C ALA A 201 -15.38 -5.36 -6.27
N ASP A 202 -15.23 -6.65 -5.98
CA ASP A 202 -16.06 -7.40 -5.05
C ASP A 202 -16.11 -6.72 -3.66
N PHE A 203 -14.94 -6.36 -3.08
CA PHE A 203 -14.88 -5.70 -1.78
C PHE A 203 -15.52 -4.30 -1.76
N LEU A 204 -15.26 -3.43 -2.75
CA LEU A 204 -15.79 -2.06 -2.74
C LEU A 204 -17.29 -2.02 -3.05
N GLU A 205 -17.77 -2.95 -3.88
CA GLU A 205 -19.19 -3.11 -4.17
C GLU A 205 -19.94 -3.55 -2.90
N GLU A 206 -19.43 -4.55 -2.15
CA GLU A 206 -20.02 -4.95 -0.87
C GLU A 206 -19.77 -3.92 0.25
N PHE A 207 -18.67 -3.15 0.22
CA PHE A 207 -18.36 -2.17 1.27
C PHE A 207 -19.36 -1.01 1.27
N LYS A 208 -19.81 -0.56 0.09
CA LYS A 208 -20.91 0.40 -0.05
C LYS A 208 -22.17 -0.10 0.65
N ASP A 209 -22.52 -1.36 0.37
CA ASP A 209 -23.65 -2.07 0.97
C ASP A 209 -23.55 -2.16 2.50
N VAL A 210 -22.34 -2.29 3.06
CA VAL A 210 -22.10 -2.32 4.51
C VAL A 210 -22.08 -0.92 5.13
N GLN A 211 -21.53 0.09 4.46
CA GLN A 211 -21.46 1.48 4.93
C GLN A 211 -22.85 2.08 5.17
N GLU A 212 -23.81 1.82 4.29
CA GLU A 212 -25.21 2.25 4.47
C GLU A 212 -25.84 1.66 5.74
N LYS A 213 -25.47 0.41 6.08
CA LYS A 213 -26.00 -0.32 7.25
C LYS A 213 -25.32 0.07 8.57
N LEU A 214 -24.05 0.50 8.52
CA LEU A 214 -23.30 1.05 9.66
C LEU A 214 -23.86 2.38 10.18
N HIS A 215 -24.64 3.11 9.38
CA HIS A 215 -25.29 4.36 9.82
C HIS A 215 -26.77 4.17 10.24
N SER A 216 -27.23 2.93 10.39
CA SER A 216 -28.58 2.64 10.88
C SER A 216 -28.72 2.94 12.38
N ARG A 217 -29.92 3.35 12.82
CA ARG A 217 -30.24 3.55 14.25
C ARG A 217 -30.69 2.26 14.95
N GLN A 218 -30.10 1.12 14.57
CA GLN A 218 -30.46 -0.20 15.10
C GLN A 218 -29.20 -0.98 15.41
N ASP A 219 -28.87 -1.10 16.69
CA ASP A 219 -27.64 -1.68 17.23
C ASP A 219 -27.37 -3.10 16.67
N GLU A 220 -28.43 -3.90 16.47
CA GLU A 220 -28.31 -5.23 15.85
C GLU A 220 -27.89 -5.19 14.37
N VAL A 221 -28.33 -4.19 13.61
CA VAL A 221 -27.99 -4.02 12.19
C VAL A 221 -26.58 -3.47 12.06
N GLU A 222 -26.21 -2.49 12.89
CA GLU A 222 -24.84 -1.98 12.99
C GLU A 222 -23.86 -3.10 13.40
N ALA A 223 -24.17 -3.90 14.42
CA ALA A 223 -23.32 -5.01 14.85
C ALA A 223 -23.17 -6.11 13.77
N LYS A 224 -24.22 -6.39 13.00
CA LYS A 224 -24.14 -7.32 11.85
C LYS A 224 -23.30 -6.72 10.71
N ALA A 225 -23.43 -5.43 10.45
CA ALA A 225 -22.65 -4.70 9.45
C ALA A 225 -21.15 -4.64 9.83
N LEU A 226 -20.82 -4.31 11.08
CA LEU A 226 -19.46 -4.36 11.63
C LEU A 226 -18.85 -5.76 11.49
N ARG A 227 -19.60 -6.82 11.85
CA ARG A 227 -19.12 -8.20 11.70
C ARG A 227 -18.87 -8.57 10.23
N ARG A 228 -19.71 -8.10 9.29
CA ARG A 228 -19.49 -8.35 7.86
C ARG A 228 -18.26 -7.59 7.35
N LEU A 229 -18.09 -6.32 7.73
CA LEU A 229 -16.89 -5.53 7.42
C LEU A 229 -15.61 -6.23 7.89
N CYS A 230 -15.60 -6.73 9.13
CA CYS A 230 -14.46 -7.49 9.65
C CYS A 230 -14.14 -8.70 8.76
N MET A 231 -15.13 -9.54 8.42
CA MET A 231 -14.91 -10.71 7.54
C MET A 231 -14.35 -10.30 6.18
N MET A 232 -14.91 -9.27 5.54
CA MET A 232 -14.44 -8.78 4.23
C MET A 232 -12.99 -8.28 4.27
N ILE A 233 -12.56 -7.67 5.37
CA ILE A 233 -11.17 -7.22 5.56
C ILE A 233 -10.21 -8.41 5.68
N LEU A 234 -10.66 -9.55 6.21
CA LEU A 234 -9.87 -10.79 6.21
C LEU A 234 -9.85 -11.43 4.81
N ASP A 235 -11.03 -11.51 4.17
CA ASP A 235 -11.21 -12.10 2.82
C ASP A 235 -10.44 -11.33 1.73
N LEU A 236 -10.13 -10.04 1.94
CA LEU A 236 -9.22 -9.22 1.12
C LEU A 236 -7.77 -9.74 1.04
N GLY A 237 -7.41 -10.80 1.79
CA GLY A 237 -6.08 -11.40 1.74
C GLY A 237 -5.07 -10.79 2.71
N VAL A 238 -5.52 -9.95 3.66
CA VAL A 238 -4.79 -9.77 4.93
C VAL A 238 -5.06 -11.00 5.79
N ASP A 239 -4.54 -12.16 5.37
CA ASP A 239 -4.73 -13.43 6.06
C ASP A 239 -4.20 -13.30 7.49
N PRO A 240 -5.05 -13.39 8.52
CA PRO A 240 -4.58 -13.39 9.90
C PRO A 240 -3.58 -14.50 10.13
N ALA A 241 -3.67 -15.63 9.44
CA ALA A 241 -2.72 -16.72 9.60
C ALA A 241 -1.33 -16.37 9.02
N ASP A 242 -1.17 -15.51 8.01
CA ASP A 242 0.16 -15.03 7.59
C ASP A 242 0.78 -14.03 8.60
N VAL A 243 0.00 -13.51 9.54
CA VAL A 243 0.46 -12.72 10.71
C VAL A 243 0.60 -13.60 11.97
N TRP A 244 -0.29 -14.57 12.17
CA TRP A 244 -0.37 -15.44 13.35
C TRP A 244 0.50 -16.69 13.25
N LYS A 245 0.99 -17.08 12.06
CA LYS A 245 2.10 -18.06 11.91
C LYS A 245 3.43 -17.53 12.47
N GLU A 246 3.50 -16.26 12.88
CA GLU A 246 4.65 -15.65 13.56
C GLU A 246 4.48 -15.51 15.09
N LEU A 247 3.40 -16.04 15.67
CA LEU A 247 3.13 -16.15 17.12
C LEU A 247 3.47 -17.55 17.66
#